data_AF-A0A6I2U6K1-F1
#
_entry.id   AF-A0A6I2U6K1-F1
#
_cell.length_a   1.000
_cell.length_b   1.000
_cell.length_c   1.000
_cell.angle_alpha   90.00
_cell.angle_beta   90.00
_cell.angle_gamma   90.00
#
_symmetry.space_group_name_H-M   'P 1'
#
loop_
_entity.id
_entity.type
_entity.pdbx_description
1 polymer ?
#
loop_
_entity_poly.entity_id
_entity_poly.type
_entity_poly.pdbx_seq_one_letter_code
_entity_poly.pdbx_strand_id
1 'polypeptide(L)'
;MWFWQRREVYMGKGGPQLYAVRTALEQAGIGFECIVRSGRNYTGADRRMTNAHSADAGIWYVYVRSADLEAAEGVAQRALRGG
;
A
#
# COMPACT_ATOMS: atom_id res chain seq x y z
N MET A 1 -22.14 1.88 12.68
CA MET A 1 -20.82 1.35 12.29
C MET A 1 -20.29 2.21 11.16
N TRP A 2 -19.30 3.06 11.44
CA TRP A 2 -18.75 3.98 10.44
C TRP A 2 -17.98 3.17 9.38
N PHE A 3 -18.48 3.22 8.15
CA PHE A 3 -17.96 2.52 6.99
C PHE A 3 -16.52 3.00 6.68
N TRP A 4 -15.51 2.28 7.15
CA TRP A 4 -14.18 2.36 6.55
C TRP A 4 -14.24 1.70 5.17
N GLN A 5 -14.73 2.44 4.16
CA GLN A 5 -14.64 2.01 2.76
C GLN A 5 -13.17 2.12 2.34
N ARG A 6 -12.50 0.97 2.31
CA ARG A 6 -11.12 0.84 1.82
C ARG A 6 -11.11 0.97 0.31
N ARG A 7 -10.30 1.88 -0.21
CA ARG A 7 -10.08 2.06 -1.64
C ARG A 7 -8.66 1.65 -1.98
N GLU A 8 -8.53 0.80 -2.98
CA GLU A 8 -7.24 0.32 -3.48
C GLU A 8 -6.55 1.44 -4.26
N VAL A 9 -5.27 1.68 -3.96
CA VAL A 9 -4.45 2.71 -4.61
C VAL A 9 -3.24 2.10 -5.29
N TYR A 10 -2.79 0.93 -4.84
CA TYR A 10 -1.66 0.22 -5.42
C TYR A 10 -1.85 -1.29 -5.33
N MET A 11 -1.50 -1.97 -6.42
CA MET A 11 -1.38 -3.42 -6.52
C MET A 11 -0.07 -3.75 -7.23
N GLY A 12 0.78 -4.58 -6.62
CA GLY A 12 2.04 -4.99 -7.27
C GLY A 12 2.83 -6.03 -6.48
N LYS A 13 3.77 -6.70 -7.14
CA LYS A 13 4.73 -7.58 -6.46
C LYS A 13 5.67 -6.72 -5.59
N GLY A 14 5.94 -7.17 -4.38
CA GLY A 14 6.65 -6.40 -3.36
C GLY A 14 8.05 -5.97 -3.79
N GLY A 15 8.52 -4.83 -3.28
CA GLY A 15 9.83 -4.29 -3.62
C GLY A 15 9.93 -2.77 -3.45
N PRO A 16 10.78 -2.08 -4.25
CA PRO A 16 11.06 -0.65 -4.09
C PRO A 16 9.86 0.26 -4.42
N GLN A 17 8.99 -0.14 -5.34
CA GLN A 17 7.80 0.64 -5.74
C GLN A 17 6.78 0.77 -4.60
N LEU A 18 6.55 -0.31 -3.86
CA LEU A 18 5.69 -0.30 -2.69
C LEU A 18 6.28 0.56 -1.57
N TYR A 19 7.59 0.47 -1.36
CA TYR A 19 8.29 1.31 -0.39
C TYR A 19 8.13 2.79 -0.76
N ALA A 20 8.30 3.15 -2.03
CA ALA A 20 8.09 4.51 -2.52
C ALA A 20 6.66 5.02 -2.28
N VAL A 21 5.64 4.22 -2.64
CA VAL A 21 4.22 4.59 -2.43
C VAL A 21 3.93 4.78 -0.93
N ARG A 22 4.40 3.87 -0.08
CA ARG A 22 4.26 3.98 1.37
C ARG A 22 4.90 5.27 1.90
N THR A 23 6.16 5.51 1.59
CA THR A 23 6.89 6.68 2.07
C THR A 23 6.20 7.96 1.62
N ALA A 24 5.70 8.01 0.38
CA ALA A 24 4.98 9.16 -0.12
C ALA A 24 3.64 9.38 0.62
N LEU A 25 2.89 8.31 0.92
CA LEU A 25 1.65 8.40 1.71
C LEU A 25 1.92 8.80 3.17
N GLU A 26 2.97 8.27 3.79
CA GLU A 26 3.41 8.68 5.14
C GLU A 26 3.82 10.15 5.18
N GLN A 27 4.59 10.62 4.19
CA GLN A 27 4.99 12.03 4.06
C GLN A 27 3.79 12.96 3.82
N ALA A 28 2.78 12.48 3.10
CA ALA A 28 1.53 13.21 2.89
C ALA A 28 0.58 13.18 4.11
N GLY A 29 0.91 12.42 5.17
CA GLY A 29 0.06 12.25 6.35
C GLY A 29 -1.23 11.46 6.09
N ILE A 30 -1.29 10.71 4.99
CA ILE A 30 -2.47 9.95 4.58
C ILE A 30 -2.50 8.62 5.34
N GLY A 31 -3.62 8.30 5.97
CA GLY A 31 -3.82 7.02 6.63
C GLY A 31 -4.00 5.89 5.61
N PHE A 32 -3.10 4.92 5.59
CA PHE A 32 -3.16 3.76 4.69
C PHE A 32 -3.02 2.42 5.42
N GLU A 33 -3.43 1.35 4.75
CA GLU A 33 -3.33 -0.04 5.18
C GLU A 33 -2.66 -0.85 4.07
N CYS A 34 -1.52 -1.49 4.39
CA CYS A 34 -0.82 -2.38 3.48
C CYS A 34 -1.18 -3.84 3.80
N ILE A 35 -1.54 -4.61 2.78
CA ILE A 35 -1.88 -6.02 2.89
C ILE A 35 -1.10 -6.79 1.84
N VAL A 36 -0.50 -7.91 2.20
CA VAL A 36 0.10 -8.84 1.25
C VAL A 36 -0.85 -10.01 1.03
N ARG A 37 -1.07 -10.40 -0.23
CA ARG A 37 -1.76 -11.65 -0.57
C ARG A 37 -0.78 -12.57 -1.28
N SER A 38 -0.49 -13.70 -0.64
CA SER A 38 0.38 -14.74 -1.16
C SER A 38 -0.44 -15.99 -1.48
N GLY A 39 -0.88 -16.14 -2.73
CA GLY A 39 -1.66 -17.33 -3.14
C GLY A 39 -2.82 -17.67 -2.21
N ARG A 40 -3.11 -18.98 -2.02
CA ARG A 40 -4.25 -19.52 -1.23
C ARG A 40 -4.34 -19.08 0.23
N ASN A 41 -3.38 -18.33 0.78
CA ASN A 41 -3.39 -17.92 2.17
C ASN A 41 -3.22 -16.41 2.33
N TYR A 42 -4.15 -15.80 3.07
CA TYR A 42 -4.11 -14.41 3.50
C TYR A 42 -3.02 -14.27 4.57
N THR A 43 -1.83 -13.83 4.19
CA THR A 43 -0.78 -13.51 5.16
C THR A 43 -1.06 -12.11 5.69
N GLY A 44 -1.28 -11.98 7.00
CA GLY A 44 -1.93 -10.82 7.65
C GLY A 44 -1.41 -9.42 7.31
N ALA A 45 -2.20 -8.41 7.69
CA ALA A 45 -1.86 -6.99 7.57
C ALA A 45 -0.60 -6.67 8.39
N ASP A 46 0.57 -6.78 7.75
CA ASP A 46 1.84 -6.52 8.39
C ASP A 46 2.07 -5.01 8.46
N ARG A 47 1.83 -4.44 9.65
CA ARG A 47 2.04 -3.01 9.93
C ARG A 47 3.53 -2.64 9.98
N ARG A 48 4.42 -3.63 10.01
CA ARG A 48 5.84 -3.48 10.31
C ARG A 48 6.67 -4.17 9.24
N MET A 49 6.43 -3.74 8.01
CA MET A 49 7.09 -4.20 6.79
C MET A 49 8.60 -4.07 6.94
N THR A 50 9.23 -5.09 7.50
CA THR A 50 10.66 -5.11 7.72
C THR A 50 11.26 -5.36 6.35
N ASN A 51 12.11 -4.44 5.87
CA ASN A 51 12.68 -4.32 4.51
C ASN A 51 13.23 -5.61 3.85
N ALA A 52 13.18 -6.76 4.52
CA ALA A 52 13.70 -8.05 4.09
C ALA A 52 12.63 -9.07 3.61
N HIS A 53 11.32 -8.82 3.77
CA HIS A 53 10.30 -9.77 3.28
C HIS A 53 10.00 -9.61 1.79
N SER A 54 10.96 -10.11 1.01
CA SER A 54 10.87 -10.77 -0.30
C SER A 54 9.82 -10.26 -1.27
N ALA A 55 10.31 -9.78 -2.42
CA ALA A 55 9.57 -9.68 -3.68
C ALA A 55 8.84 -10.99 -4.09
N ASP A 56 9.19 -12.12 -3.45
CA ASP A 56 8.57 -13.44 -3.59
C ASP A 56 7.36 -13.69 -2.66
N ALA A 57 7.07 -12.79 -1.70
CA ALA A 57 6.07 -13.04 -0.66
C ALA A 57 4.61 -12.87 -1.12
N GLY A 58 4.33 -12.37 -2.33
CA GLY A 58 2.98 -12.23 -2.85
C GLY A 58 2.69 -10.87 -3.51
N ILE A 59 1.42 -10.65 -3.86
CA ILE A 59 0.94 -9.37 -4.38
C ILE A 59 0.58 -8.48 -3.19
N TRP A 60 1.17 -7.30 -3.13
CA TRP A 60 0.85 -6.28 -2.15
C TRP A 60 -0.26 -5.39 -2.65
N TYR A 61 -1.13 -5.02 -1.72
CA TYR A 61 -2.26 -4.13 -1.90
C TYR A 61 -2.14 -3.01 -0.88
N VAL A 62 -2.18 -1.77 -1.34
CA VAL A 62 -2.26 -0.59 -0.48
C VAL A 62 -3.66 -0.03 -0.57
N TYR A 63 -4.31 0.06 0.59
CA TYR A 63 -5.64 0.64 0.74
C TYR A 63 -5.55 1.95 1.50
N VAL A 64 -6.36 2.92 1.11
CA VAL A 64 -6.56 4.17 1.84
C VAL A 64 -8.02 4.34 2.22
N ARG A 65 -8.30 5.28 3.11
CA ARG A 65 -9.69 5.71 3.34
C ARG A 65 -10.26 6.29 2.07
N SER A 66 -11.52 5.98 1.77
CA SER A 66 -12.20 6.56 0.61
C SER A 66 -12.23 8.10 0.62
N ALA A 67 -12.13 8.74 1.78
CA ALA A 67 -12.06 10.21 1.90
C ALA A 67 -10.73 10.79 1.38
N ASP A 68 -9.66 10.00 1.44
CA ASP A 68 -8.30 10.41 1.07
C ASP A 68 -7.89 9.84 -0.30
N LEU A 69 -8.81 9.19 -1.02
CA LEU A 69 -8.52 8.48 -2.25
C LEU A 69 -7.88 9.38 -3.31
N GLU A 70 -8.50 10.52 -3.61
CA GLU A 70 -8.03 11.42 -4.66
C GLU A 70 -6.61 11.93 -4.39
N ALA A 71 -6.33 12.30 -3.13
CA ALA A 71 -5.00 12.71 -2.70
C ALA A 71 -4.01 11.54 -2.77
N ALA A 72 -4.42 10.36 -2.32
CA ALA A 72 -3.58 9.16 -2.31
C ALA A 72 -3.22 8.67 -3.70
N GLU A 73 -4.13 8.73 -4.68
CA GLU A 73 -3.87 8.35 -6.07
C GLU A 73 -2.80 9.25 -6.68
N GLY A 74 -2.92 10.57 -6.50
CA GLY A 74 -1.91 11.52 -6.99
C GLY A 74 -0.53 11.32 -6.35
N VAL A 75 -0.51 11.03 -5.05
CA VAL A 75 0.73 10.74 -4.30
C VAL A 75 1.36 9.43 -4.76
N ALA A 76 0.56 8.36 -4.89
CA ALA A 76 1.03 7.06 -5.36
C ALA A 76 1.55 7.12 -6.81
N GLN A 77 0.84 7.81 -7.71
CA GLN A 77 1.29 7.98 -9.10
C GLN A 77 2.61 8.76 -9.20
N ARG A 78 2.79 9.80 -8.38
CA ARG A 78 4.07 10.53 -8.31
C ARG A 78 5.19 9.65 -7.80
N ALA A 79 4.92 8.87 -6.74
CA ALA A 79 5.89 7.94 -6.17
C ALA A 79 6.33 6.86 -7.18
N LEU A 80 5.41 6.37 -8.00
CA LEU A 80 5.70 5.35 -9.03
C LEU A 80 6.41 5.93 -10.27
N ARG A 81 6.23 7.21 -10.59
CA ARG A 81 6.91 7.86 -11.72
C ARG A 81 8.34 8.32 -11.39
N GLY A 82 8.65 8.53 -10.11
CA GLY A 82 9.96 8.98 -9.65
C GLY A 82 10.87 7.90 -9.09
N GLY A 83 10.44 6.63 -9.16
CA GLY A 83 11.18 5.46 -8.65
C GLY A 83 12.03 4.75 -9.69
#